data_AF-A0A1R1XGJ0-F1
#
_entry.id   AF-A0A1R1XGJ0-F1
#
_cell.length_a   1.000
_cell.length_b   1.000
_cell.length_c   1.000
_cell.angle_alpha   90.00
_cell.angle_beta   90.00
_cell.angle_gamma   90.00
#
_symmetry.space_group_name_H-M   'P 1'
#
loop_
_entity.id
_entity.type
_entity.pdbx_description
1 polymer ?
#
loop_
_entity_poly.entity_id
_entity_poly.type
_entity_poly.pdbx_seq_one_letter_code
_entity_poly.pdbx_strand_id
1 'polypeptide(L)'
;MISDNDLEEISDLAIWTTSSNKPGFPTSNMRDGSEETFWQSDCQTPHFVDLIFPYLVPIQMVGLYLDYELDDSFTPEKILIQSGVSDTEYIVQFYSFL
;
A
#
# COMPACT_ATOMS: atom_id res chain seq x y z
N MET A 1 6.54 -16.55 -18.23
CA MET A 1 6.55 -15.91 -16.90
C MET A 1 7.88 -15.19 -16.80
N ILE A 2 7.85 -13.88 -16.53
CA ILE A 2 9.05 -13.12 -16.15
C ILE A 2 9.42 -13.57 -14.74
N SER A 3 10.70 -13.82 -14.46
CA SER A 3 11.11 -14.20 -13.10
C SER A 3 11.10 -12.97 -12.19
N ASP A 4 10.81 -13.12 -10.91
CA ASP A 4 10.76 -11.98 -9.97
C ASP A 4 12.08 -11.20 -9.95
N ASN A 5 13.20 -11.87 -10.26
CA ASN A 5 14.53 -11.25 -10.38
C ASN A 5 14.70 -10.33 -11.60
N ASP A 6 13.77 -10.38 -12.56
CA ASP A 6 13.74 -9.51 -13.73
C ASP A 6 12.80 -8.30 -13.55
N LEU A 7 12.15 -8.16 -12.39
CA LEU A 7 11.28 -7.05 -12.06
C LEU A 7 12.06 -5.95 -11.32
N GLU A 8 11.77 -4.69 -11.65
CA GLU A 8 12.29 -3.53 -10.94
C GLU A 8 11.26 -3.07 -9.90
N GLU A 9 11.74 -2.75 -8.69
CA GLU A 9 10.93 -2.13 -7.64
C GLU A 9 10.69 -0.67 -8.01
N ILE A 10 9.41 -0.27 -8.13
CA ILE A 10 9.02 1.06 -8.64
C ILE A 10 8.23 1.88 -7.63
N SER A 11 8.08 1.41 -6.39
CA SER A 11 7.19 2.07 -5.44
C SER A 11 7.74 3.41 -4.93
N ASP A 12 9.04 3.65 -5.04
CA ASP A 12 9.66 4.96 -4.77
C ASP A 12 9.35 6.00 -5.87
N LEU A 13 8.80 5.58 -7.02
CA LEU A 13 8.31 6.49 -8.06
C LEU A 13 6.94 7.10 -7.71
N ALA A 14 6.25 6.56 -6.70
CA ALA A 14 4.94 7.03 -6.26
C ALA A 14 5.04 7.91 -5.03
N ILE A 15 4.13 8.86 -4.93
CA ILE A 15 3.79 9.50 -3.65
C ILE A 15 2.78 8.59 -2.94
N TRP A 16 3.10 8.23 -1.70
CA TRP A 16 2.23 7.41 -0.87
C TRP A 16 1.40 8.29 0.05
N THR A 17 0.08 8.13 0.01
CA THR A 17 -0.81 8.75 1.00
C THR A 17 -1.71 7.68 1.62
N THR A 18 -2.24 7.95 2.81
CA THR A 18 -3.09 7.02 3.53
C THR A 18 -4.34 7.73 4.04
N SER A 19 -5.39 6.98 4.32
CA SER A 19 -6.64 7.53 4.86
C SER A 19 -6.44 8.27 6.19
N SER A 20 -5.53 7.77 7.03
CA SER A 20 -5.13 8.36 8.30
C SER A 20 -3.83 7.73 8.79
N ASN A 21 -3.21 8.34 9.79
CA ASN A 21 -2.05 7.77 10.49
C ASN A 21 -2.28 7.89 11.99
N LYS A 22 -2.23 6.76 12.69
CA LYS A 22 -2.14 6.76 14.14
C LYS A 22 -0.77 7.33 14.54
N PRO A 23 -0.68 8.21 15.56
CA PRO A 23 0.60 8.71 16.05
C PRO A 23 1.56 7.56 16.40
N GLY A 24 2.77 7.57 15.82
CA GLY A 24 3.78 6.52 16.00
C GLY A 24 3.81 5.44 14.91
N PHE A 25 2.81 5.39 14.03
CA PHE A 25 2.67 4.38 12.97
C PHE A 25 2.47 5.01 11.59
N PRO A 26 3.43 5.83 11.10
CA PRO A 26 3.28 6.58 9.85
C PRO A 26 3.32 5.68 8.61
N THR A 27 2.84 6.22 7.48
CA THR A 27 2.92 5.62 6.14
C THR A 27 4.32 5.11 5.77
N SER A 28 5.38 5.81 6.21
CA SER A 28 6.77 5.44 5.89
C SER A 28 7.18 4.07 6.44
N ASN A 29 6.53 3.58 7.50
CA ASN A 29 6.83 2.28 8.07
C ASN A 29 6.53 1.12 7.10
N MET A 30 5.63 1.28 6.13
CA MET A 30 5.37 0.25 5.11
C MET A 30 6.53 0.07 4.12
N ARG A 31 7.52 0.97 4.15
CA ARG A 31 8.57 1.11 3.13
C ARG A 31 9.98 1.12 3.73
N ASP A 32 10.13 0.92 5.03
CA ASP A 32 11.43 1.00 5.72
C ASP A 32 12.23 -0.33 5.69
N GLY A 33 11.64 -1.40 5.15
CA GLY A 33 12.27 -2.71 5.02
C GLY A 33 12.30 -3.54 6.31
N SER A 34 11.58 -3.12 7.35
CA SER A 34 11.47 -3.83 8.62
C SER A 34 10.09 -4.47 8.78
N GLU A 35 10.07 -5.75 9.17
CA GLU A 35 8.83 -6.49 9.48
C GLU A 35 8.31 -6.15 10.90
N GLU A 36 9.09 -5.43 11.71
CA GLU A 36 8.71 -5.01 13.07
C GLU A 36 7.94 -3.67 13.09
N THR A 37 7.91 -2.97 11.97
CA THR A 37 7.31 -1.63 11.82
C THR A 37 6.15 -1.70 10.84
N PHE A 38 5.08 -0.98 11.15
CA PHE A 38 3.86 -0.99 10.35
C PHE A 38 3.16 0.36 10.32
N TRP A 39 2.34 0.57 9.31
CA TRP A 39 1.35 1.65 9.27
C TRP A 39 0.09 1.21 10.01
N GLN A 40 -0.49 2.12 10.79
CA GLN A 40 -1.79 1.90 11.42
C GLN A 40 -2.72 3.08 11.13
N SER A 41 -3.90 2.80 10.58
CA SER A 41 -4.97 3.79 10.43
C SER A 41 -5.59 4.14 11.80
N ASP A 42 -6.12 5.35 11.91
CA ASP A 42 -6.86 5.86 13.07
C ASP A 42 -8.15 6.56 12.62
N CYS A 43 -8.87 5.90 11.72
CA CYS A 43 -10.14 6.37 11.16
C CYS A 43 -11.15 5.21 11.09
N GLN A 44 -12.41 5.49 10.76
CA GLN A 44 -13.37 4.43 10.43
C GLN A 44 -13.08 3.82 9.06
N THR A 45 -13.52 2.59 8.82
CA THR A 45 -13.39 1.92 7.52
C THR A 45 -14.18 2.66 6.42
N PRO A 46 -13.73 2.57 5.16
CA PRO A 46 -12.58 1.80 4.70
C PRO A 46 -11.24 2.52 4.91
N HIS A 47 -10.20 1.77 5.25
CA HIS A 47 -8.83 2.29 5.29
C HIS A 47 -8.25 2.20 3.89
N PHE A 48 -7.47 3.21 3.48
CA PHE A 48 -6.84 3.17 2.16
C PHE A 48 -5.38 3.61 2.15
N VAL A 49 -4.66 3.10 1.16
CA VAL A 49 -3.32 3.52 0.75
C VAL A 49 -3.38 3.89 -0.73
N ASP A 50 -2.96 5.11 -1.06
CA ASP A 50 -2.90 5.60 -2.44
C ASP A 50 -1.44 5.72 -2.87
N LEU A 51 -1.13 5.14 -4.02
CA LEU A 51 0.13 5.31 -4.73
C LEU A 51 -0.14 6.21 -5.94
N ILE A 52 0.38 7.42 -5.89
CA ILE A 52 0.17 8.46 -6.90
C ILE A 52 1.45 8.59 -7.73
N PHE A 53 1.40 8.15 -8.97
CA PHE A 53 2.52 8.23 -9.91
C PHE A 53 2.40 9.49 -10.79
N PRO A 54 3.52 10.19 -11.06
CA PRO A 54 3.53 11.39 -11.90
C PRO A 54 3.37 11.11 -13.40
N TYR A 55 3.43 9.83 -13.82
CA TYR A 55 3.25 9.37 -15.19
C TYR A 55 2.71 7.94 -15.21
N LEU A 56 2.21 7.50 -16.37
CA LEU A 56 1.69 6.15 -16.54
C LEU A 56 2.83 5.14 -16.35
N VAL A 57 2.71 4.30 -15.34
CA VAL A 57 3.66 3.23 -15.04
C VAL A 57 3.05 1.86 -15.31
N PRO A 58 3.76 0.95 -16.00
CA PRO A 58 3.33 -0.44 -16.10
C PRO A 58 3.58 -1.14 -14.76
N ILE A 59 2.52 -1.61 -14.11
CA ILE A 59 2.60 -2.37 -12.85
C ILE A 59 2.30 -3.83 -13.18
N GLN A 60 3.27 -4.70 -12.90
CA GLN A 60 3.13 -6.13 -13.13
C GLN A 60 2.73 -6.90 -11.87
N MET A 61 3.21 -6.46 -10.71
CA MET A 61 3.01 -7.15 -9.43
C MET A 61 2.83 -6.12 -8.32
N VAL A 62 1.98 -6.47 -7.35
CA VAL A 62 1.93 -5.83 -6.04
C VAL A 62 2.24 -6.88 -4.99
N GLY A 63 3.25 -6.60 -4.15
CA GLY A 63 3.54 -7.39 -2.96
C GLY A 63 2.92 -6.75 -1.72
N LEU A 64 2.27 -7.55 -0.88
CA LEU A 64 1.77 -7.16 0.44
C LEU A 64 2.29 -8.17 1.47
N TYR A 65 2.83 -7.69 2.59
CA TYR A 65 3.20 -8.54 3.72
C TYR A 65 2.04 -8.56 4.71
N LEU A 66 1.55 -9.75 5.05
CA LEU A 66 0.44 -9.97 5.98
C LEU A 66 0.81 -11.13 6.92
N ASP A 67 0.72 -10.93 8.23
CA ASP A 67 0.98 -11.97 9.22
C ASP A 67 -0.17 -12.03 10.24
N TYR A 68 -1.03 -13.04 10.11
CA TYR A 68 -2.19 -13.21 10.98
C TYR A 68 -1.83 -13.45 12.45
N GLU A 69 -0.72 -14.14 12.72
CA GLU A 69 -0.31 -14.43 14.10
C GLU A 69 0.22 -13.16 14.80
N LEU A 70 0.89 -12.29 14.05
CA LEU A 70 1.41 -11.02 14.55
C LEU A 70 0.32 -9.93 14.64
N ASP A 71 -0.55 -9.84 13.63
CA ASP A 71 -1.51 -8.74 13.46
C ASP A 71 -2.87 -9.00 14.12
N ASP A 72 -3.24 -10.25 14.39
CA ASP A 72 -4.53 -10.67 14.96
C ASP A 72 -5.71 -9.96 14.25
N SER A 73 -6.51 -9.15 14.98
CA SER A 73 -7.65 -8.41 14.43
C SER A 73 -7.30 -7.28 13.47
N PHE A 74 -6.02 -6.93 13.32
CA PHE A 74 -5.57 -5.92 12.37
C PHE A 74 -5.24 -6.51 10.99
N THR A 75 -5.29 -7.83 10.83
CA THR A 75 -5.13 -8.50 9.52
C THR A 75 -6.33 -8.18 8.61
N PRO A 76 -6.15 -7.55 7.44
CA PRO A 76 -7.25 -7.26 6.51
C PRO A 76 -8.05 -8.50 6.11
N GLU A 77 -9.38 -8.47 6.28
CA GLU A 77 -10.24 -9.57 5.80
C GLU A 77 -10.45 -9.50 4.29
N LYS A 78 -10.53 -8.27 3.75
CA LYS A 78 -10.73 -8.01 2.33
C LYS A 78 -9.82 -6.90 1.88
N ILE A 79 -9.18 -7.13 0.73
CA ILE A 79 -8.37 -6.14 0.04
C ILE A 79 -8.99 -5.90 -1.33
N LEU A 80 -9.32 -4.63 -1.62
CA LEU A 80 -9.72 -4.19 -2.95
C LEU A 80 -8.60 -3.33 -3.53
N ILE A 81 -8.13 -3.71 -4.72
CA ILE A 81 -7.13 -2.95 -5.48
C ILE A 81 -7.83 -2.28 -6.65
N GLN A 82 -7.71 -0.96 -6.76
CA GLN A 82 -8.23 -0.17 -7.87
C GLN A 82 -7.10 0.58 -8.54
N SER A 83 -7.23 0.83 -9.84
CA SER A 83 -6.32 1.70 -10.58
C SER A 83 -7.11 2.68 -11.43
N GLY A 84 -6.55 3.88 -11.63
CA GLY A 84 -7.21 4.93 -12.37
C GLY A 84 -6.25 6.02 -12.82
N VAL A 85 -6.79 6.93 -13.62
CA VAL A 85 -6.11 8.12 -14.12
C VAL A 85 -6.97 9.32 -13.76
N SER A 86 -6.43 10.27 -13.01
CA SER A 86 -7.01 11.60 -12.83
C SER A 86 -6.47 12.54 -13.92
N ASP A 87 -6.92 13.79 -13.97
CA ASP A 87 -6.47 14.75 -14.99
C ASP A 87 -4.93 14.96 -14.99
N THR A 88 -4.25 14.66 -13.89
CA THR A 88 -2.80 14.89 -13.73
C THR A 88 -2.02 13.71 -13.14
N GLU A 89 -2.67 12.66 -12.65
CA GLU A 89 -2.02 11.61 -11.84
C GLU A 89 -2.53 10.21 -12.18
N TYR A 90 -1.69 9.22 -11.92
CA TYR A 90 -2.03 7.80 -12.05
C TYR A 90 -2.07 7.19 -10.67
N ILE A 91 -3.18 6.59 -10.28
CA ILE A 91 -3.42 6.17 -8.90
C ILE A 91 -3.62 4.66 -8.85
N VAL A 92 -2.92 4.01 -7.93
CA VAL A 92 -3.28 2.67 -7.43
C VAL A 92 -3.72 2.81 -5.98
N GLN A 93 -4.90 2.29 -5.67
CA GLN A 93 -5.51 2.42 -4.36
C GLN A 93 -5.79 1.05 -3.76
N PHE A 94 -5.37 0.86 -2.52
CA PHE A 94 -5.60 -0.32 -1.70
C PHE A 94 -6.63 0.00 -0.65
N TYR A 95 -7.74 -0.73 -0.62
CA TYR A 95 -8.71 -0.63 0.46
C TYR A 95 -8.63 -1.86 1.35
N SER A 96 -8.52 -1.62 2.66
CA SER A 96 -8.63 -2.66 3.69
C SER A 96 -9.95 -2.52 4.44
N PHE A 97 -10.60 -3.67 4.66
CA PHE A 97 -11.80 -3.81 5.45
C PHE A 97 -11.49 -4.75 6.63
N LEU A 98 -11.46 -4.15 7.82
CA LEU A 98 -11.38 -4.78 9.13
C LEU A 98 -12.74 -4.73 9.83
#